data_AF-A0A6G7T0C4-F1
#
_entry.id   AF-A0A6G7T0C4-F1
#
_cell.length_a   1.000
_cell.length_b   1.000
_cell.length_c   1.000
_cell.angle_alpha   90.00
_cell.angle_beta   90.00
_cell.angle_gamma   90.00
#
_symmetry.space_group_name_H-M   'P 1'
#
loop_
_entity.id
_entity.type
_entity.pdbx_description
1 polymer ?
#
loop_
_entity_poly.entity_id
_entity_poly.type
_entity_poly.pdbx_seq_one_letter_code
_entity_poly.pdbx_strand_id
1 'polypeptide(L)'
;MDHTPRGGMDVEEWLAQFQRSLERSLPNSLASEEDQGSLQEMLVDRREQGVWITATFSMASHPGVAFEWRQNVVPELSADWDPTFASMLFRTHLIEWYHTEAKRRPPTADGVVRD
;
A
#
# COMPACT_ATOMS: atom_id res chain seq x y z
N MET A 1 13.81 -0.33 24.17
CA MET A 1 14.77 0.66 23.67
C MET A 1 14.04 1.43 22.58
N ASP A 2 13.87 2.74 22.74
CA ASP A 2 13.35 3.60 21.67
C ASP A 2 14.36 3.58 20.51
N HIS A 3 13.99 2.91 19.43
CA HIS A 3 14.76 2.96 18.20
C HIS A 3 14.48 4.29 17.53
N THR A 4 15.27 5.31 17.89
CA THR A 4 15.26 6.59 17.18
C THR A 4 15.92 6.41 15.82
N PRO A 5 15.21 6.66 14.71
CA PRO A 5 15.79 6.58 13.38
C PRO A 5 16.95 7.56 13.17
N ARG A 6 18.03 7.14 12.50
CA ARG A 6 19.13 8.06 12.16
C ARG A 6 18.67 9.00 11.04
N GLY A 7 18.35 10.21 11.47
CA GLY A 7 17.59 11.24 10.78
C GLY A 7 16.85 12.12 11.79
N GLY A 8 16.68 11.63 13.02
CA GLY A 8 16.08 12.36 14.14
C GLY A 8 14.56 12.44 14.09
N MET A 9 13.94 11.85 13.06
CA MET A 9 12.50 11.81 12.90
C MET A 9 11.90 10.73 13.80
N ASP A 10 10.95 11.12 14.63
CA ASP A 10 10.19 10.20 15.46
C ASP A 10 9.41 9.18 14.60
N VAL A 11 9.20 7.96 15.11
CA VAL A 11 8.51 6.89 14.35
C VAL A 11 7.07 7.28 14.02
N GLU A 12 6.37 7.99 14.91
CA GLU A 12 5.02 8.46 14.65
C GLU A 12 5.02 9.59 13.61
N GLU A 13 6.04 10.45 13.62
CA GLU A 13 6.24 11.45 12.57
C GLU A 13 6.49 10.79 11.21
N TRP A 14 7.34 9.76 11.18
CA TRP A 14 7.61 8.97 9.98
C TRP A 14 6.33 8.34 9.43
N LEU A 15 5.55 7.68 10.29
CA LEU A 15 4.29 7.03 9.92
C LEU A 15 3.29 8.05 9.37
N ALA A 16 3.15 9.20 10.03
CA ALA A 16 2.26 10.26 9.58
C ALA A 16 2.70 10.86 8.23
N GLN A 17 4.00 10.98 7.96
CA GLN A 17 4.49 11.44 6.65
C GLN A 17 4.26 10.38 5.56
N PHE A 18 4.56 9.12 5.87
CA PHE A 18 4.37 7.98 4.99
C PHE A 18 2.89 7.83 4.58
N GLN A 19 1.99 7.80 5.56
CA GLN A 19 0.55 7.71 5.32
C GLN A 19 0.03 8.87 4.48
N ARG A 20 0.40 10.12 4.81
CA ARG A 20 0.00 11.30 4.00
C ARG A 20 0.52 11.23 2.56
N SER A 21 1.73 10.72 2.35
CA SER A 21 2.28 10.53 1.01
C SER A 21 1.48 9.49 0.21
N LEU A 22 1.03 8.40 0.84
CA LEU A 22 0.18 7.40 0.20
C LEU A 22 -1.21 7.92 -0.10
N GLU A 23 -1.89 8.54 0.88
CA GLU A 23 -3.23 9.12 0.71
C GLU A 23 -3.26 10.12 -0.46
N ARG A 24 -2.18 10.87 -0.65
CA ARG A 24 -2.06 11.83 -1.76
C ARG A 24 -1.75 11.17 -3.10
N SER A 25 -0.93 10.12 -3.13
CA SER A 25 -0.36 9.59 -4.38
C SER A 25 -1.06 8.35 -4.92
N LEU A 26 -1.51 7.44 -4.06
CA LEU A 26 -2.09 6.16 -4.46
C LEU A 26 -3.40 6.32 -5.24
N PRO A 27 -4.37 7.17 -4.84
CA PRO A 27 -5.59 7.36 -5.62
C PRO A 27 -5.31 7.87 -7.04
N ASN A 28 -4.35 8.79 -7.17
CA ASN A 28 -3.96 9.36 -8.47
C ASN A 28 -3.29 8.31 -9.36
N SER A 29 -2.43 7.45 -8.82
CA SER A 29 -1.83 6.38 -9.62
C SER A 29 -2.86 5.35 -10.06
N LEU A 30 -3.75 4.91 -9.18
CA LEU A 30 -4.84 4.00 -9.55
C LEU A 30 -5.73 4.60 -10.64
N ALA A 31 -6.13 5.87 -10.50
CA ALA A 31 -6.94 6.56 -11.51
C ALA A 31 -6.21 6.74 -12.85
N SER A 32 -4.88 6.82 -12.85
CA SER A 32 -4.08 6.95 -14.07
C SER A 32 -3.86 5.63 -14.82
N GLU A 33 -4.18 4.48 -14.21
CA GLU A 33 -4.09 3.19 -14.88
C GLU A 33 -5.08 3.09 -16.05
N GLU A 34 -4.72 2.34 -17.09
CA GLU A 34 -5.62 2.05 -18.23
C GLU A 34 -6.96 1.46 -17.75
N ASP A 35 -6.89 0.63 -16.71
CA ASP A 35 -8.03 -0.02 -16.08
C ASP A 35 -8.88 0.91 -15.19
N GLN A 36 -8.51 2.19 -15.05
CA GLN A 36 -9.19 3.24 -14.30
C GLN A 36 -9.56 2.82 -12.88
N GLY A 37 -8.55 2.77 -12.02
CA GLY A 37 -8.68 2.30 -10.64
C GLY A 37 -9.26 3.32 -9.67
N SER A 38 -9.78 2.84 -8.55
CA SER A 38 -10.24 3.66 -7.44
C SER A 38 -9.90 3.00 -6.11
N LEU A 39 -9.25 3.75 -5.22
CA LEU A 39 -8.96 3.31 -3.86
C LEU A 39 -10.27 3.29 -3.05
N GLN A 40 -10.55 2.18 -2.39
CA GLN A 40 -11.73 1.99 -1.54
C GLN A 40 -11.36 2.16 -0.07
N GLU A 41 -10.30 1.46 0.36
CA GLU A 41 -9.83 1.48 1.74
C GLU A 41 -8.30 1.39 1.77
N MET A 42 -7.69 2.03 2.76
CA MET A 42 -6.27 1.88 3.05
C MET A 42 -6.06 1.91 4.56
N LEU A 43 -5.40 0.88 5.08
CA LEU A 43 -5.07 0.73 6.49
C LEU A 43 -3.56 0.63 6.64
N VAL A 44 -2.99 1.44 7.52
CA VAL A 44 -1.56 1.42 7.86
C VAL A 44 -1.43 1.00 9.32
N ASP A 45 -0.84 -0.16 9.55
CA ASP A 45 -0.67 -0.76 10.88
C ASP A 45 0.80 -0.82 11.25
N ARG A 46 1.16 -0.25 12.41
CA ARG A 46 2.44 -0.54 13.05
C ARG A 46 2.32 -1.86 13.83
N ARG A 47 3.19 -2.81 13.52
CA ARG A 47 3.28 -4.11 14.23
C ARG A 47 4.71 -4.32 14.74
N GLU A 48 4.91 -5.30 15.62
CA GLU A 48 6.25 -5.62 16.15
C GLU A 48 7.29 -5.91 15.05
N GLN A 49 6.83 -6.44 13.90
CA GLN A 49 7.67 -6.88 12.78
C GLN A 49 7.87 -5.83 11.69
N GLY A 50 7.27 -4.64 11.83
CA GLY A 50 7.34 -3.61 10.80
C GLY A 50 6.05 -2.80 10.61
N VAL A 51 6.03 -2.03 9.53
CA VAL A 51 4.85 -1.26 9.08
C VAL A 51 4.15 -2.03 7.98
N TRP A 52 2.90 -2.40 8.24
CA TRP A 52 2.05 -3.13 7.31
C TRP A 52 1.04 -2.20 6.67
N ILE A 53 0.79 -2.39 5.38
CA ILE A 53 -0.32 -1.75 4.68
C ILE A 53 -1.27 -2.80 4.19
N THR A 54 -2.56 -2.53 4.30
CA THR A 54 -3.59 -3.17 3.50
C THR A 54 -4.24 -2.11 2.62
N ALA A 55 -4.26 -2.32 1.31
CA ALA A 55 -4.93 -1.44 0.36
C ALA A 55 -5.98 -2.22 -0.41
N THR A 56 -7.21 -1.73 -0.39
CA THR A 56 -8.35 -2.28 -1.11
C THR A 56 -8.76 -1.32 -2.21
N PHE A 57 -8.83 -1.79 -3.45
CA PHE A 57 -9.18 -0.97 -4.60
C PHE A 57 -10.06 -1.74 -5.59
N SER A 58 -10.68 -1.00 -6.50
CA SER A 58 -11.47 -1.55 -7.60
C SER A 58 -10.93 -1.05 -8.93
N MET A 59 -11.17 -1.80 -10.00
CA MET A 59 -10.80 -1.41 -11.37
C MET A 59 -12.04 -1.43 -12.27
N ALA A 60 -12.17 -0.45 -13.17
CA ALA A 60 -13.31 -0.36 -14.08
C ALA A 60 -13.40 -1.56 -15.04
N SER A 61 -12.26 -2.16 -15.39
CA SER A 61 -12.20 -3.38 -16.20
C SER A 61 -12.71 -4.64 -15.49
N HIS A 62 -12.83 -4.62 -14.16
CA HIS A 62 -13.30 -5.74 -13.33
C HIS A 62 -14.46 -5.29 -12.43
N PRO A 63 -15.63 -4.97 -13.01
CA PRO A 63 -16.75 -4.43 -12.26
C PRO A 63 -17.25 -5.44 -11.21
N GLY A 64 -17.48 -4.95 -9.99
CA GLY A 64 -17.94 -5.78 -8.87
C GLY A 64 -16.85 -6.62 -8.20
N VAL A 65 -15.59 -6.49 -8.63
CA VAL A 65 -14.44 -7.14 -8.00
C VAL A 65 -13.63 -6.11 -7.20
N ALA A 66 -13.24 -6.48 -5.98
CA ALA A 66 -12.27 -5.74 -5.18
C ALA A 66 -10.93 -6.48 -5.15
N PHE A 67 -9.84 -5.72 -5.15
CA PHE A 67 -8.48 -6.20 -5.01
C PHE A 67 -7.94 -5.69 -3.69
N GLU A 68 -7.57 -6.61 -2.80
CA GLU A 68 -6.99 -6.33 -1.49
C GLU A 68 -5.56 -6.83 -1.51
N TRP A 69 -4.62 -5.92 -1.25
CA TRP A 69 -3.21 -6.27 -1.18
C TRP A 69 -2.60 -5.83 0.14
N ARG A 70 -1.87 -6.75 0.77
CA ARG A 70 -1.23 -6.56 2.05
C ARG A 70 0.28 -6.75 1.97
N GLN A 71 1.04 -5.74 2.39
CA GLN A 71 2.50 -5.77 2.35
C GLN A 71 3.13 -5.21 3.64
N ASN A 72 4.19 -5.86 4.13
CA ASN A 72 5.11 -5.28 5.10
C ASN A 72 6.11 -4.39 4.37
N VAL A 73 5.99 -3.07 4.51
CA VAL A 73 6.77 -2.09 3.73
C VAL A 73 8.10 -1.77 4.41
N VAL A 74 8.16 -1.88 5.73
CA VAL A 74 9.39 -1.65 6.50
C VAL A 74 9.61 -2.85 7.43
N PRO A 75 10.17 -3.96 6.93
CA PRO A 75 10.52 -5.09 7.78
C PRO A 75 11.52 -4.65 8.84
N GLU A 76 11.35 -5.15 10.06
CA GLU A 76 12.24 -4.90 11.21
C GLU A 76 12.35 -3.43 11.64
N LEU A 77 11.46 -2.56 11.15
CA LEU A 77 11.48 -1.11 11.43
C LEU A 77 12.87 -0.49 11.15
N SER A 78 13.50 -0.89 10.03
CA SER A 78 14.74 -0.27 9.57
C SER A 78 14.53 1.25 9.43
N ALA A 79 15.17 1.95 10.35
CA ALA A 79 15.16 3.39 10.55
C ALA A 79 15.69 4.24 9.37
N ASP A 80 16.15 3.59 8.29
CA ASP A 80 16.88 4.25 7.21
C ASP A 80 15.98 4.56 5.99
N TRP A 81 14.72 4.14 6.01
CA TRP A 81 13.83 4.29 4.86
C TRP A 81 13.19 5.68 4.86
N ASP A 82 13.35 6.43 3.78
CA ASP A 82 12.62 7.68 3.58
C ASP A 82 11.11 7.37 3.40
N PRO A 83 10.20 8.08 4.12
CA PRO A 83 8.77 7.78 4.06
C PRO A 83 8.18 8.04 2.66
N THR A 84 8.70 9.00 1.90
CA THR A 84 8.23 9.25 0.54
C THR A 84 8.69 8.13 -0.40
N PHE A 85 9.91 7.67 -0.26
CA PHE A 85 10.44 6.53 -1.00
C PHE A 85 9.68 5.24 -0.69
N ALA A 86 9.42 4.93 0.58
CA ALA A 86 8.61 3.79 0.99
C ALA A 86 7.20 3.84 0.35
N SER A 87 6.58 5.03 0.35
CA SER A 87 5.25 5.21 -0.26
C SER A 87 5.25 4.96 -1.77
N MET A 88 6.33 5.38 -2.45
CA MET A 88 6.54 5.16 -3.88
C MET A 88 6.69 3.67 -4.18
N LEU A 89 7.53 2.97 -3.41
CA LEU A 89 7.76 1.54 -3.60
C LEU A 89 6.50 0.72 -3.41
N PHE A 90 5.76 0.96 -2.31
CA PHE A 90 4.49 0.28 -2.07
C PHE A 90 3.54 0.45 -3.25
N ARG A 91 3.35 1.69 -3.73
CA ARG A 91 2.47 1.99 -4.86
C ARG A 91 2.92 1.29 -6.14
N THR A 92 4.21 1.33 -6.46
CA THR A 92 4.76 0.66 -7.65
C THR A 92 4.47 -0.83 -7.61
N HIS A 93 4.75 -1.48 -6.49
CA HIS A 93 4.52 -2.93 -6.35
C HIS A 93 3.02 -3.28 -6.35
N LEU A 94 2.14 -2.43 -5.81
CA LEU A 94 0.69 -2.63 -5.87
C LEU A 94 0.20 -2.67 -7.31
N ILE A 95 0.63 -1.70 -8.12
CA ILE A 95 0.27 -1.63 -9.54
C ILE A 95 0.88 -2.80 -10.32
N GLU A 96 2.14 -3.14 -10.04
CA GLU A 96 2.81 -4.30 -10.65
C GLU A 96 2.07 -5.60 -10.34
N TRP A 97 1.73 -5.84 -9.07
CA TRP A 97 0.95 -7.00 -8.64
C TRP A 97 -0.38 -7.09 -9.37
N TYR A 98 -1.10 -5.97 -9.51
CA TYR A 98 -2.35 -5.94 -10.27
C TYR A 98 -2.17 -6.43 -11.72
N HIS A 99 -1.16 -5.90 -12.43
CA HIS A 99 -0.94 -6.20 -13.85
C HIS A 99 -0.35 -7.58 -14.12
N THR A 100 0.51 -8.05 -13.23
CA THR A 100 1.22 -9.31 -13.38
C THR A 100 0.37 -10.49 -12.92
N GLU A 101 -0.46 -10.28 -11.91
CA GLU A 101 -1.10 -11.37 -11.18
C GLU A 101 -2.58 -11.14 -10.85
N ALA A 102 -2.92 -10.08 -10.11
CA ALA A 102 -4.23 -9.99 -9.47
C ALA A 102 -5.40 -10.07 -10.46
N LYS A 103 -5.30 -9.36 -11.60
CA LYS A 103 -6.36 -9.33 -12.61
C LYS A 103 -6.62 -10.66 -13.32
N ARG A 104 -5.74 -11.66 -13.14
CA ARG A 104 -5.87 -13.02 -13.71
C ARG A 104 -6.41 -14.02 -12.69
N ARG A 105 -6.42 -13.67 -11.40
CA ARG A 105 -6.91 -14.52 -10.33
C ARG A 105 -8.44 -14.42 -10.25
N PRO A 106 -9.16 -15.55 -10.10
CA PRO A 106 -10.59 -15.50 -9.83
C PRO A 106 -10.83 -14.91 -8.43
N PRO A 107 -11.87 -14.06 -8.25
CA PRO A 107 -12.24 -13.58 -6.92
C PRO A 107 -12.77 -14.72 -6.05
N THR A 108 -12.65 -14.55 -4.74
CA THR A 108 -13.28 -15.43 -3.75
C THR A 108 -14.79 -15.16 -3.66
N ALA A 109 -15.51 -15.93 -2.82
CA ALA A 109 -16.98 -15.91 -2.78
C ALA A 109 -17.60 -14.56 -2.38
N ASP A 110 -16.81 -13.68 -1.75
CA ASP A 110 -17.20 -12.32 -1.37
C ASP A 110 -16.84 -11.27 -2.45
N GLY A 111 -16.34 -11.70 -3.62
CA GLY A 111 -15.95 -10.81 -4.71
C GLY A 111 -14.55 -10.21 -4.58
N VAL A 112 -13.72 -10.70 -3.65
CA VAL A 112 -12.39 -10.12 -3.39
C VAL A 112 -11.26 -11.04 -3.89
N VAL A 113 -10.27 -10.46 -4.56
CA VAL A 113 -8.97 -11.05 -4.85
C VAL A 113 -7.99 -10.55 -3.78
N ARG A 114 -7.31 -11.48 -3.08
CA ARG A 114 -6.43 -11.16 -1.95
C ARG A 114 -4.99 -11.62 -2.20
N ASP A 115 -4.04 -10.86 -1.67
CA ASP A 115 -2.63 -11.26 -1.52
C ASP A 115 -2.00 -10.56 -0.30
#